data_AF-A0A7W9TI06-F1
#
_entry.id   AF-A0A7W9TI06-F1
#
_cell.length_a   1.000
_cell.length_b   1.000
_cell.length_c   1.000
_cell.angle_alpha   90.00
_cell.angle_beta   90.00
_cell.angle_gamma   90.00
#
_symmetry.space_group_name_H-M   'P 1'
#
loop_
_entity.id
_entity.type
_entity.pdbx_description
1 polymer ?
#
loop_
_entity_poly.entity_id
_entity_poly.type
_entity_poly.pdbx_seq_one_letter_code
_entity_poly.pdbx_strand_id
1 'polypeptide(L)'
;MTPSITASAALEAQNEALLTRATELEALWYTGPRMWHGPSGEPITGTQAAMHLEAALGLLDREGWEPGAFGLWEVLAGPVDLNGVVIKVLELVICAHTGASAAEPRLWDKVPGRTVDQVRALLLTGAAYARRYGPADAAHH
;
A
#
# COMPACT_ATOMS: atom_id res chain seq x y z
N MET A 1 26.82 -15.62 17.97
CA MET A 1 26.02 -15.39 16.75
C MET A 1 24.64 -14.91 17.15
N THR A 2 24.42 -13.60 17.13
CA THR A 2 23.15 -12.87 17.37
C THR A 2 22.65 -12.01 16.19
N PRO A 3 23.19 -12.08 14.94
CA PRO A 3 22.90 -11.06 13.93
C PRO A 3 21.44 -11.06 13.43
N SER A 4 20.73 -12.21 13.46
CA SER A 4 19.35 -12.29 12.96
C SER A 4 18.34 -11.49 13.77
N ILE A 5 18.48 -11.41 15.09
CA ILE A 5 17.52 -10.68 15.95
C ILE A 5 17.70 -9.17 15.76
N THR A 6 18.94 -8.69 15.72
CA THR A 6 19.23 -7.27 15.48
C THR A 6 18.77 -6.82 14.09
N ALA A 7 18.93 -7.65 13.06
CA ALA A 7 18.44 -7.36 11.72
C ALA A 7 16.90 -7.32 11.64
N SER A 8 16.21 -8.24 12.33
CA SER A 8 14.73 -8.23 12.43
C SER A 8 14.22 -6.97 13.11
N ALA A 9 14.78 -6.61 14.27
CA ALA A 9 14.38 -5.42 15.01
C ALA A 9 14.62 -4.12 14.23
N ALA A 10 15.72 -4.03 13.47
CA ALA A 10 15.99 -2.89 12.60
C ALA A 10 14.99 -2.80 11.43
N LEU A 11 14.58 -3.93 10.86
CA LEU A 11 13.56 -3.97 9.81
C LEU A 11 12.18 -3.56 10.35
N GLU A 12 11.81 -4.08 11.52
CA GLU A 12 10.57 -3.70 12.21
C GLU A 12 10.54 -2.19 12.52
N ALA A 13 11.64 -1.63 13.02
CA ALA A 13 11.73 -0.19 13.28
C ALA A 13 11.63 0.65 12.00
N GLN A 14 12.25 0.20 10.89
CA GLN A 14 12.11 0.85 9.58
C GLN A 14 10.68 0.79 9.06
N ASN A 15 10.00 -0.35 9.23
CA ASN A 15 8.60 -0.51 8.86
C ASN A 15 7.69 0.41 9.69
N GLU A 16 7.88 0.49 11.00
CA GLU A 16 7.13 1.41 11.87
C GLU A 16 7.37 2.88 11.50
N ALA A 17 8.61 3.26 11.18
CA ALA A 17 8.92 4.61 10.71
C ALA A 17 8.22 4.92 9.38
N LEU A 18 8.19 3.96 8.45
CA LEU A 18 7.52 4.08 7.16
C LEU A 18 6.00 4.24 7.33
N LEU A 19 5.40 3.42 8.20
CA LEU A 19 3.97 3.49 8.54
C LEU A 19 3.60 4.81 9.22
N THR A 20 4.45 5.28 10.15
CA THR A 20 4.28 6.59 10.82
C THR A 20 4.33 7.72 9.79
N ARG A 21 5.29 7.69 8.88
CA ARG A 21 5.42 8.72 7.85
C ARG A 21 4.23 8.73 6.88
N ALA A 22 3.71 7.56 6.52
CA ALA A 22 2.52 7.47 5.67
C ALA A 22 1.27 8.07 6.34
N THR A 23 1.08 7.90 7.66
CA THR A 23 -0.06 8.49 8.37
C THR A 23 0.07 10.01 8.54
N GLU A 24 1.29 10.52 8.69
CA GLU A 24 1.54 11.97 8.63
C GLU A 24 1.16 12.55 7.27
N LEU A 25 1.48 11.86 6.17
CA LEU A 25 1.10 12.28 4.83
C LEU A 25 -0.43 12.21 4.63
N GLU A 26 -1.11 11.19 5.16
CA GLU A 26 -2.58 11.12 5.12
C GLU A 26 -3.19 12.36 5.77
N ALA A 27 -2.74 12.70 6.98
CA ALA A 27 -3.24 13.86 7.72
C ALA A 27 -2.98 15.20 7.01
N LEU A 28 -1.88 15.28 6.23
CA LEU A 28 -1.54 16.47 5.45
C LEU A 28 -2.36 16.60 4.17
N TRP A 29 -2.63 15.49 3.48
CA TRP A 29 -3.25 15.49 2.15
C TRP A 29 -4.77 15.36 2.19
N TYR A 30 -5.30 14.70 3.20
CA TYR A 30 -6.71 14.37 3.31
C TYR A 30 -7.32 15.00 4.57
N THR A 31 -8.42 15.74 4.38
CA THR A 31 -9.21 16.26 5.48
C THR A 31 -10.31 15.25 5.85
N GLY A 32 -10.20 14.62 7.02
CA GLY A 32 -11.20 13.67 7.53
C GLY A 32 -11.25 12.33 6.77
N PRO A 33 -12.35 11.55 6.84
CA PRO A 33 -12.43 10.19 6.30
C PRO A 33 -12.46 10.13 4.75
N ARG A 34 -12.24 11.26 4.06
CA ARG A 34 -12.29 11.38 2.59
C ARG A 34 -11.31 10.44 1.89
N MET A 35 -10.19 10.10 2.52
CA MET A 35 -9.25 9.13 1.97
C MET A 35 -9.92 7.77 1.72
N TRP A 36 -10.75 7.33 2.66
CA TRP A 36 -11.36 6.00 2.76
C TRP A 36 -12.70 5.87 2.04
N HIS A 37 -13.02 6.81 1.15
CA HIS A 37 -14.16 6.70 0.24
C HIS A 37 -13.64 6.48 -1.18
N GLY A 38 -14.26 5.52 -1.86
CA GLY A 38 -14.05 5.27 -3.28
C GLY A 38 -14.55 6.43 -4.16
N PRO A 39 -14.26 6.42 -5.48
CA PRO A 39 -14.72 7.46 -6.38
C PRO A 39 -16.25 7.62 -6.43
N SER A 40 -17.03 6.58 -6.13
CA SER A 40 -18.49 6.66 -6.05
C SER A 40 -19.00 7.28 -4.74
N GLY A 41 -18.14 7.41 -3.74
CA GLY A 41 -18.52 7.77 -2.37
C GLY A 41 -18.82 6.56 -1.48
N GLU A 42 -18.66 5.33 -1.96
CA GLU A 42 -18.76 4.12 -1.12
C GLU A 42 -17.62 4.10 -0.07
N PRO A 43 -17.93 3.86 1.22
CA PRO A 43 -16.90 3.69 2.24
C PRO A 43 -16.13 2.38 2.02
N ILE A 44 -14.81 2.45 2.12
CA ILE A 44 -13.91 1.30 2.05
C ILE A 44 -13.20 1.16 3.38
N THR A 45 -13.24 -0.04 3.95
CA THR A 45 -12.61 -0.33 5.24
C THR A 45 -11.14 -0.66 5.07
N GLY A 46 -10.36 -0.47 6.14
CA GLY A 46 -8.95 -0.84 6.16
C GLY A 46 -8.72 -2.31 5.84
N THR A 47 -9.62 -3.17 6.34
CA THR A 47 -9.60 -4.62 6.08
C THR A 47 -9.84 -4.93 4.60
N GLN A 48 -10.82 -4.31 3.94
CA GLN A 48 -11.07 -4.51 2.51
C GLN A 48 -9.86 -4.12 1.67
N ALA A 49 -9.27 -2.94 1.92
CA ALA A 49 -8.08 -2.49 1.21
C ALA A 49 -6.87 -3.40 1.46
N ALA A 50 -6.64 -3.84 2.70
CA ALA A 50 -5.55 -4.75 3.04
C ALA A 50 -5.70 -6.11 2.34
N MET A 51 -6.90 -6.70 2.36
CA MET A 51 -7.16 -7.97 1.67
C MET A 51 -6.94 -7.87 0.16
N HIS A 52 -7.30 -6.74 -0.45
CA HIS A 52 -7.07 -6.52 -1.88
C HIS A 52 -5.57 -6.48 -2.23
N LEU A 53 -4.79 -5.77 -1.42
CA LEU A 53 -3.33 -5.70 -1.58
C LEU A 53 -2.65 -7.05 -1.37
N GLU A 54 -3.12 -7.84 -0.41
CA GLU A 54 -2.65 -9.21 -0.16
C GLU A 54 -3.03 -10.16 -1.31
N ALA A 55 -4.24 -10.02 -1.86
CA ALA A 55 -4.66 -10.77 -3.04
C ALA A 55 -3.81 -10.41 -4.27
N ALA A 56 -3.47 -9.14 -4.45
CA ALA A 56 -2.56 -8.69 -5.49
C ALA A 56 -1.17 -9.30 -5.33
N LEU A 57 -0.63 -9.35 -4.11
CA LEU A 57 0.62 -10.03 -3.81
C LEU A 57 0.56 -11.52 -4.18
N GLY A 58 -0.51 -12.22 -3.78
CA GLY A 58 -0.69 -13.63 -4.11
C GLY A 58 -0.79 -13.89 -5.63
N LEU A 59 -1.36 -12.95 -6.38
CA LEU A 59 -1.38 -13.00 -7.85
C LEU A 59 0.03 -12.86 -8.45
N LEU A 60 0.82 -11.89 -7.99
CA LEU A 60 2.21 -11.72 -8.43
C LEU A 60 3.04 -12.98 -8.18
N ASP A 61 2.87 -13.59 -7.01
CA ASP A 61 3.58 -14.80 -6.61
C ASP A 61 3.20 -16.01 -7.48
N ARG A 62 1.91 -16.16 -7.76
CA ARG A 62 1.38 -17.26 -8.58
C ARG A 62 1.82 -17.17 -10.03
N GLU A 63 1.88 -15.96 -10.58
CA GLU A 63 2.22 -15.73 -11.99
C GLU A 63 3.75 -15.60 -12.22
N GLY A 64 4.56 -15.63 -11.16
CA GLY A 64 6.01 -15.42 -11.27
C GLY A 64 6.34 -14.07 -11.89
N TRP A 65 5.60 -13.03 -11.48
CA TRP A 65 5.66 -11.72 -12.11
C TRP A 65 7.04 -11.07 -11.98
N GLU A 66 7.47 -10.39 -13.05
CA GLU A 66 8.67 -9.56 -13.12
C GLU A 66 8.32 -8.13 -13.54
N PRO A 67 9.05 -7.11 -13.04
CA PRO A 67 8.85 -5.71 -13.43
C PRO A 67 8.83 -5.51 -14.94
N GLY A 68 7.76 -4.90 -15.44
CA GLY A 68 7.55 -4.62 -16.86
C GLY A 68 6.85 -5.73 -17.66
N ALA A 69 6.60 -6.92 -17.09
CA ALA A 69 5.82 -7.97 -17.74
C ALA A 69 4.35 -7.55 -17.95
N PHE A 70 3.77 -6.95 -16.91
CA PHE A 70 2.53 -6.19 -16.93
C PHE A 70 2.50 -5.22 -15.74
N GLY A 71 1.67 -4.18 -15.79
CA GLY A 71 1.69 -3.11 -14.79
C GLY A 71 1.04 -3.51 -13.47
N LEU A 72 1.49 -2.93 -12.36
CA LEU A 72 0.86 -3.04 -11.03
C LEU A 72 -0.67 -2.79 -11.07
N TRP A 73 -1.11 -1.91 -11.98
CA TRP A 73 -2.51 -1.62 -12.24
C TRP A 73 -3.35 -2.85 -12.63
N GLU A 74 -2.80 -3.78 -13.39
CA GLU A 74 -3.53 -4.98 -13.84
C GLU A 74 -3.76 -5.95 -12.68
N VAL A 75 -2.81 -6.04 -11.77
CA VAL A 75 -2.88 -6.88 -10.57
C VAL A 75 -3.82 -6.29 -9.53
N LEU A 76 -3.85 -4.96 -9.46
CA LEU A 76 -4.76 -4.22 -8.61
C LEU A 76 -6.16 -4.06 -9.23
N ALA A 77 -6.44 -4.65 -10.40
CA ALA A 77 -7.76 -4.58 -10.99
C ALA A 77 -8.83 -5.16 -10.05
N GLY A 78 -9.95 -4.46 -9.92
CA GLY A 78 -10.97 -4.74 -8.91
C GLY A 78 -12.11 -3.74 -8.96
N PRO A 79 -13.03 -3.76 -7.98
CA PRO A 79 -14.09 -2.77 -7.85
C PRO A 79 -13.52 -1.35 -7.85
N VAL A 80 -14.15 -0.43 -8.57
CA VAL A 80 -13.65 0.93 -8.78
C VAL A 80 -13.39 1.69 -7.47
N ASP A 81 -14.25 1.48 -6.47
CA ASP A 81 -14.15 2.11 -5.15
C ASP A 81 -12.96 1.62 -4.35
N LEU A 82 -12.80 0.30 -4.30
CA LEU A 82 -11.66 -0.34 -3.65
C LEU A 82 -10.33 0.07 -4.31
N ASN A 83 -10.29 0.07 -5.65
CA ASN A 83 -9.12 0.50 -6.40
C ASN A 83 -8.76 1.96 -6.15
N GLY A 84 -9.76 2.83 -6.07
CA GLY A 84 -9.55 4.25 -5.76
C GLY A 84 -8.89 4.46 -4.40
N VAL A 85 -9.30 3.70 -3.38
CA VAL A 85 -8.70 3.79 -2.03
C VAL A 85 -7.32 3.15 -1.99
N VAL A 86 -7.15 1.98 -2.59
CA VAL A 86 -5.86 1.26 -2.61
C VAL A 86 -4.76 2.08 -3.32
N ILE A 87 -5.08 2.80 -4.39
CA ILE A 87 -4.12 3.69 -5.05
C ILE A 87 -3.66 4.80 -4.11
N LYS A 88 -4.57 5.43 -3.36
CA LYS A 88 -4.21 6.49 -2.39
C LYS A 88 -3.30 5.93 -1.30
N VAL A 89 -3.60 4.72 -0.78
CA VAL A 89 -2.73 4.03 0.19
C VAL A 89 -1.33 3.81 -0.37
N LEU A 90 -1.22 3.30 -1.59
CA LEU A 90 0.07 3.04 -2.22
C LEU A 90 0.85 4.34 -2.49
N GLU A 91 0.17 5.41 -2.88
CA GLU A 91 0.81 6.72 -3.06
C GLU A 91 1.45 7.21 -1.75
N LEU A 92 0.72 7.14 -0.63
CA LEU A 92 1.25 7.52 0.69
C LEU A 92 2.48 6.70 1.07
N VAL A 93 2.42 5.38 0.88
CA VAL A 93 3.54 4.49 1.21
C VAL A 93 4.74 4.74 0.30
N ILE A 94 4.53 4.94 -1.01
CA ILE A 94 5.62 5.29 -1.94
C ILE A 94 6.27 6.61 -1.54
N CYS A 95 5.48 7.64 -1.24
CA CYS A 95 5.99 8.94 -0.83
C CYS A 95 6.71 8.88 0.52
N ALA A 96 6.19 8.11 1.48
CA ALA A 96 6.85 7.85 2.74
C ALA A 96 8.19 7.11 2.56
N HIS A 97 8.26 6.18 1.61
CA HIS A 97 9.47 5.40 1.32
C HIS A 97 10.53 6.20 0.56
N THR A 98 10.11 7.04 -0.38
CA THR A 98 11.02 7.73 -1.31
C THR A 98 11.34 9.18 -0.92
N GLY A 99 10.53 9.79 -0.05
CA GLY A 99 10.58 11.21 0.24
C GLY A 99 9.99 12.10 -0.87
N ALA A 100 9.40 11.52 -1.92
CA ALA A 100 8.75 12.27 -2.99
C ALA A 100 7.48 12.98 -2.48
N SER A 101 7.16 14.14 -3.05
CA SER A 101 5.96 14.92 -2.69
C SER A 101 4.67 14.40 -3.32
N ALA A 102 4.77 13.55 -4.33
CA ALA A 102 3.66 12.86 -4.99
C ALA A 102 4.20 11.60 -5.69
N ALA A 103 3.35 10.61 -5.91
CA ALA A 103 3.69 9.42 -6.67
C ALA A 103 2.48 8.94 -7.48
N GLU A 104 2.73 8.35 -8.65
CA GLU A 104 1.70 7.65 -9.40
C GLU A 104 1.96 6.14 -9.27
N PRO A 105 1.23 5.43 -8.39
CA PRO A 105 1.47 4.00 -8.14
C PRO A 105 1.39 3.14 -9.40
N ARG A 106 0.56 3.53 -10.39
CA ARG A 106 0.38 2.78 -11.65
C ARG A 106 1.58 2.85 -12.61
N LEU A 107 2.48 3.79 -12.37
CA LEU A 107 3.70 3.99 -13.16
C LEU A 107 4.95 3.60 -12.38
N TRP A 108 4.83 3.36 -11.08
CA TRP A 108 5.97 3.20 -10.19
C TRP A 108 6.79 1.94 -10.48
N ASP A 109 6.11 0.84 -10.82
CA ASP A 109 6.71 -0.44 -11.20
C ASP A 109 7.36 -0.42 -12.59
N LYS A 110 6.99 0.55 -13.45
CA LYS A 110 7.53 0.72 -14.80
C LYS A 110 8.88 1.44 -14.82
N VAL A 111 9.34 1.96 -13.68
CA VAL A 111 10.63 2.64 -13.59
C VAL A 111 11.77 1.61 -13.76
N PRO A 112 12.74 1.85 -14.67
CA PRO A 112 13.86 0.93 -14.86
C PRO A 112 14.62 0.66 -13.56
N GLY A 113 14.96 -0.60 -13.31
CA GLY A 113 15.70 -1.03 -12.11
C GLY A 113 14.84 -1.31 -10.88
N ARG A 114 13.51 -1.24 -11.00
CA ARG A 114 12.60 -1.80 -9.99
C ARG A 114 12.76 -3.31 -9.90
N THR A 115 12.64 -3.85 -8.69
CA THR A 115 12.73 -5.29 -8.44
C THR A 115 11.40 -5.84 -7.93
N VAL A 116 11.19 -7.15 -8.10
CA VAL A 116 10.03 -7.88 -7.54
C VAL A 116 9.94 -7.63 -6.02
N ASP A 117 11.07 -7.74 -5.32
CA ASP A 117 11.12 -7.54 -3.86
C ASP A 117 10.64 -6.15 -3.43
N GLN A 118 11.01 -5.11 -4.19
CA GLN A 118 10.55 -3.74 -3.91
C GLN A 118 9.04 -3.60 -4.08
N VAL A 119 8.47 -4.21 -5.13
CA VAL A 119 7.03 -4.20 -5.39
C VAL A 119 6.28 -5.00 -4.32
N ARG A 120 6.79 -6.17 -3.94
CA ARG A 120 6.21 -6.97 -2.85
C ARG A 120 6.24 -6.24 -1.51
N ALA A 121 7.39 -5.65 -1.17
CA ALA A 121 7.53 -4.86 0.06
C ALA A 121 6.54 -3.68 0.09
N LEU A 122 6.31 -3.03 -1.06
CA LEU A 122 5.33 -1.96 -1.18
C LEU A 122 3.90 -2.46 -0.91
N LEU A 123 3.48 -3.55 -1.55
CA LEU A 123 2.13 -4.12 -1.35
C LEU A 123 1.91 -4.58 0.09
N LEU A 124 2.90 -5.24 0.68
CA LEU A 124 2.88 -5.66 2.09
C LEU A 124 2.76 -4.47 3.03
N THR A 125 3.54 -3.41 2.79
CA THR A 125 3.48 -2.19 3.61
C THR A 125 2.14 -1.49 3.44
N GLY A 126 1.60 -1.41 2.23
CA GLY A 126 0.26 -0.87 1.98
C GLY A 126 -0.82 -1.66 2.72
N ALA A 127 -0.75 -2.99 2.72
CA ALA A 127 -1.69 -3.84 3.45
C ALA A 127 -1.59 -3.64 4.97
N ALA A 128 -0.37 -3.58 5.50
CA ALA A 128 -0.13 -3.29 6.91
C ALA A 128 -0.64 -1.90 7.30
N TYR A 129 -0.41 -0.89 6.46
CA TYR A 129 -0.93 0.47 6.64
C TYR A 129 -2.45 0.47 6.70
N ALA A 130 -3.10 -0.11 5.69
CA ALA A 130 -4.55 -0.13 5.59
C ALA A 130 -5.20 -0.85 6.76
N ARG A 131 -4.64 -1.98 7.20
CA ARG A 131 -5.13 -2.71 8.37
C ARG A 131 -5.01 -1.91 9.67
N ARG A 132 -3.96 -1.10 9.82
CA ARG A 132 -3.66 -0.39 11.07
C ARG A 132 -4.39 0.95 11.19
N TYR A 133 -4.44 1.71 10.10
CA TYR A 133 -4.94 3.09 10.11
C TYR A 133 -6.25 3.26 9.35
N GLY A 134 -6.66 2.28 8.55
CA GLY A 134 -7.95 2.32 7.88
C GLY A 134 -9.11 2.19 8.87
N PRO A 135 -10.30 2.65 8.49
CA PRO A 135 -11.50 2.48 9.29
C PRO A 135 -11.70 0.99 9.58
N ALA A 136 -11.93 0.67 10.85
CA ALA A 136 -12.56 -0.60 11.20
C ALA A 136 -13.95 -0.63 10.56
N ASP A 137 -14.46 -1.82 10.22
CA ASP A 137 -15.84 -1.99 9.78
C ASP A 137 -16.74 -1.15 10.69
N ALA A 138 -17.30 -0.09 10.12
CA ALA A 138 -18.27 0.70 10.84
C ALA A 138 -19.47 -0.22 11.01
N ALA A 139 -19.61 -0.78 12.21
CA ALA A 139 -20.89 -1.22 12.70
C ALA A 139 -21.87 -0.09 12.37
N HIS A 140 -22.84 -0.42 11.51
CA HIS A 140 -23.94 0.42 11.11
C HIS A 140 -24.36 1.33 12.27
N HIS A 141 -24.22 2.64 12.07
CA HIS A 141 -24.85 3.64 12.92
C HIS A 141 -26.20 4.02 12.32
#